data_AF-A0A0N8RWB9-F1
#
_entry.id   AF-A0A0N8RWB9-F1
#
_cell.length_a   1.000
_cell.length_b   1.000
_cell.length_c   1.000
_cell.angle_alpha   90.00
_cell.angle_beta   90.00
_cell.angle_gamma   90.00
#
_symmetry.space_group_name_H-M   'P 1'
#
loop_
_entity.id
_entity.type
_entity.pdbx_description
1 polymer ?
#
loop_
_entity_poly.entity_id
_entity_poly.type
_entity_poly.pdbx_seq_one_letter_code
_entity_poly.pdbx_strand_id
1 'polypeptide(L)'
;MIVVTGATGQLGRIVIEQLLTRVPAGQIIAAVRSPEKANDLSAKGIQVRHADYSQPSTLDSAFAGADKVLLISSSEVGQRLP
;
A
#
# COMPACT_ATOMS: atom_id res chain seq x y z
N MET A 1 0.51 -7.81 10.58
CA MET A 1 0.91 -6.96 9.44
C MET A 1 -0.31 -6.60 8.61
N ILE A 2 -0.55 -5.31 8.39
CA ILE A 2 -1.64 -4.78 7.56
C ILE A 2 -1.02 -4.17 6.30
N VAL A 3 -1.40 -4.66 5.13
CA VAL A 3 -1.02 -4.06 3.85
C VAL A 3 -2.12 -3.09 3.40
N VAL A 4 -1.72 -1.89 2.99
CA VAL A 4 -2.59 -0.92 2.31
C VAL A 4 -2.06 -0.73 0.90
N THR A 5 -2.83 -1.14 -0.11
CA THR A 5 -2.49 -0.86 -1.51
C THR A 5 -2.91 0.57 -1.89
N GLY A 6 -2.36 1.10 -2.98
CA GLY A 6 -2.66 2.48 -3.39
C GLY A 6 -2.29 3.51 -2.32
N ALA A 7 -1.29 3.19 -1.49
CA ALA A 7 -0.97 3.94 -0.27
C ALA A 7 -0.52 5.39 -0.50
N THR A 8 -0.03 5.74 -1.69
CA THR A 8 0.30 7.12 -2.08
C THR A 8 -0.90 7.92 -2.60
N GLY A 9 -2.05 7.28 -2.83
CA GLY A 9 -3.30 7.96 -3.21
C GLY A 9 -3.96 8.68 -2.04
N GLN A 10 -4.96 9.52 -2.34
CA GLN A 10 -5.66 10.33 -1.34
C GLN A 10 -6.26 9.47 -0.20
N LEU A 11 -7.03 8.43 -0.56
CA LEU A 11 -7.62 7.52 0.42
C LEU A 11 -6.55 6.74 1.19
N GLY A 12 -5.54 6.20 0.48
CA GLY A 12 -4.47 5.42 1.09
C GLY A 12 -3.71 6.19 2.17
N ARG A 13 -3.40 7.47 1.91
CA ARG A 13 -2.77 8.34 2.90
C ARG A 13 -3.65 8.57 4.12
N ILE A 14 -4.93 8.87 3.94
CA ILE A 14 -5.88 9.05 5.06
C ILE A 14 -5.97 7.78 5.90
N VAL A 15 -6.09 6.62 5.26
CA VAL A 15 -6.13 5.32 5.96
C VAL A 15 -4.86 5.10 6.77
N ILE A 16 -3.69 5.37 6.19
CA ILE A 16 -2.41 5.19 6.89
C ILE A 16 -2.32 6.10 8.12
N GLU A 17 -2.67 7.39 8.00
CA GLU A 17 -2.67 8.29 9.16
C GLU A 17 -3.60 7.78 10.27
N GLN A 18 -4.79 7.28 9.91
CA GLN A 18 -5.71 6.71 10.88
C GLN A 18 -5.18 5.41 11.49
N LEU A 19 -4.51 4.55 10.73
CA LEU A 19 -3.90 3.32 11.24
C LEU A 19 -2.75 3.61 12.20
N LEU A 20 -1.94 4.64 11.94
CA LEU A 20 -0.86 5.05 12.84
C LEU A 20 -1.35 5.44 14.25
N THR A 21 -2.62 5.84 14.40
CA THR A 21 -3.22 6.10 15.71
C THR A 21 -3.62 4.83 16.48
N ARG A 22 -3.60 3.66 15.82
CA ARG A 22 -4.15 2.40 16.35
C ARG A 22 -3.13 1.27 16.42
N VAL A 23 -2.13 1.27 15.53
CA VAL A 23 -1.10 0.24 15.46
C VAL A 23 0.28 0.87 15.25
N PRO A 24 1.36 0.21 15.72
CA PRO A 24 2.72 0.67 15.45
C PRO A 24 3.01 0.75 13.93
N ALA A 25 3.78 1.75 13.51
CA ALA A 25 4.14 1.97 12.10
C ALA A 25 4.78 0.73 11.44
N GLY A 26 5.61 -0.01 12.19
CA GLY A 26 6.25 -1.24 11.71
C GLY A 26 5.29 -2.39 11.42
N GLN A 27 4.02 -2.30 11.83
CA GLN A 27 2.97 -3.28 11.49
C GLN A 27 2.20 -2.92 10.21
N ILE A 28 2.49 -1.77 9.59
CA ILE A 28 1.86 -1.28 8.37
C ILE A 28 2.83 -1.49 7.20
N ILE A 29 2.30 -2.00 6.10
CA ILE A 29 2.98 -2.05 4.80
C ILE A 29 2.22 -1.14 3.84
N ALA A 30 2.91 -0.14 3.32
CA ALA A 30 2.45 0.68 2.20
C ALA A 30 2.84 0.01 0.89
N ALA A 31 1.87 -0.62 0.22
CA ALA A 31 2.05 -1.20 -1.11
C ALA A 31 1.78 -0.14 -2.19
N VAL A 32 2.82 0.21 -2.95
CA VAL A 32 2.82 1.36 -3.87
C VAL A 32 3.46 1.01 -5.21
N ARG A 33 2.97 1.63 -6.29
CA ARG A 33 3.56 1.45 -7.64
C ARG A 33 4.94 2.11 -7.78
N SER A 34 5.14 3.24 -7.08
CA SER A 34 6.36 4.04 -7.13
C SER A 34 6.90 4.23 -5.70
N PRO A 35 7.78 3.35 -5.19
CA PRO A 35 8.34 3.47 -3.84
C PRO A 35 8.99 4.82 -3.56
N GLU A 36 9.61 5.44 -4.56
CA GLU A 36 10.23 6.75 -4.50
C GLU A 36 9.24 7.90 -4.17
N LYS A 37 7.95 7.71 -4.44
CA LYS A 37 6.88 8.68 -4.11
C LYS A 37 6.34 8.51 -2.68
N ALA A 38 6.85 7.53 -1.94
CA ALA A 38 6.39 7.17 -0.59
C ALA A 38 7.46 7.42 0.49
N ASN A 39 8.46 8.26 0.21
CA ASN A 39 9.51 8.63 1.18
C ASN A 39 8.94 9.25 2.47
N ASP A 40 7.80 9.94 2.38
CA ASP A 40 7.08 10.46 3.53
C ASP A 40 6.55 9.36 4.45
N LEU A 41 6.17 8.21 3.88
CA LEU A 41 5.67 7.06 4.64
C LEU A 41 6.83 6.30 5.30
N SER A 42 7.93 6.09 4.58
CA SER A 42 9.12 5.43 5.16
C SER A 42 9.73 6.26 6.29
N ALA A 43 9.72 7.60 6.18
CA ALA A 43 10.15 8.50 7.25
C ALA A 43 9.31 8.37 8.54
N LYS A 44 8.07 7.86 8.45
CA LYS A 44 7.21 7.54 9.60
C LYS A 44 7.46 6.14 10.19
N GLY A 45 8.45 5.40 9.68
CA GLY A 45 8.75 4.04 10.10
C GLY A 45 7.83 2.98 9.49
N ILE A 46 7.09 3.32 8.42
CA ILE A 46 6.24 2.39 7.68
C ILE A 46 7.09 1.62 6.66
N GLN A 47 6.82 0.32 6.51
CA GLN A 47 7.45 -0.46 5.45
C GLN A 47 6.84 -0.10 4.09
N VAL A 48 7.65 0.31 3.14
CA VAL A 48 7.20 0.59 1.76
C VAL A 48 7.60 -0.59 0.87
N ARG A 49 6.65 -1.14 0.11
CA ARG A 49 6.90 -2.25 -0.83
C ARG A 49 6.35 -1.92 -2.21
N HIS A 50 7.09 -2.31 -3.24
CA HIS A 50 6.65 -2.16 -4.62
C HIS A 50 5.49 -3.12 -4.91
N ALA A 51 4.39 -2.59 -5.44
CA ALA A 51 3.22 -3.37 -5.85
C ALA A 51 2.58 -2.70 -7.07
N ASP A 52 2.55 -3.44 -8.18
CA ASP A 52 1.93 -3.02 -9.42
C ASP A 52 0.93 -4.09 -9.88
N TYR A 53 -0.36 -3.73 -9.92
CA TYR A 53 -1.42 -4.63 -10.35
C TYR A 53 -1.25 -5.13 -11.79
N SER A 54 -0.52 -4.40 -12.65
CA SER A 54 -0.21 -4.84 -14.01
C SER A 54 0.95 -5.84 -14.08
N GLN A 55 1.69 -6.02 -12.98
CA GLN A 55 2.82 -6.93 -12.85
C GLN A 55 2.59 -7.86 -11.64
N PRO A 56 1.79 -8.94 -11.78
CA PRO A 56 1.38 -9.79 -10.67
C PRO A 56 2.53 -10.33 -9.80
N SER A 57 3.70 -10.59 -10.39
CA SER A 57 4.91 -11.03 -9.67
C SER A 57 5.39 -10.04 -8.60
N THR A 58 5.04 -8.76 -8.71
CA THR A 58 5.36 -7.75 -7.68
C THR A 58 4.51 -7.94 -6.42
N LEU A 59 3.28 -8.47 -6.57
CA LEU A 59 2.31 -8.57 -5.49
C LEU A 59 2.70 -9.62 -4.44
N ASP A 60 3.36 -10.70 -4.85
CA ASP A 60 3.84 -11.76 -3.95
C ASP A 60 4.75 -11.17 -2.86
N SER A 61 5.73 -10.36 -3.27
CA SER A 61 6.65 -9.70 -2.33
C SER A 61 5.96 -8.61 -1.51
N ALA A 62 5.01 -7.88 -2.11
CA ALA A 62 4.25 -6.84 -1.43
C ALA A 62 3.40 -7.41 -0.29
N PHE A 63 2.81 -8.59 -0.50
CA PHE A 63 1.88 -9.22 0.44
C PHE A 63 2.51 -10.26 1.36
N ALA A 64 3.79 -10.59 1.17
CA ALA A 64 4.51 -11.55 2.00
C ALA A 64 4.40 -11.21 3.51
N GLY A 65 3.85 -12.15 4.28
CA GLY A 65 3.66 -12.02 5.73
C GLY A 65 2.51 -11.10 6.16
N ALA A 66 1.61 -10.74 5.25
CA ALA A 66 0.42 -9.94 5.57
C ALA A 66 -0.67 -10.82 6.22
N ASP A 67 -1.25 -10.34 7.33
CA ASP A 67 -2.43 -10.97 7.94
C ASP A 67 -3.72 -10.39 7.36
N LYS A 68 -3.68 -9.11 6.97
CA LYS A 68 -4.81 -8.35 6.44
C LYS A 68 -4.35 -7.47 5.29
N VAL A 69 -5.16 -7.41 4.24
CA VAL A 69 -4.94 -6.55 3.08
C VAL A 69 -6.15 -5.64 2.90
N LEU A 70 -5.94 -4.33 2.91
CA LEU A 70 -6.88 -3.36 2.37
C LEU A 70 -6.53 -3.13 0.91
N LEU A 71 -7.33 -3.71 0.03
CA LEU A 71 -7.22 -3.51 -1.41
C LEU A 71 -7.97 -2.23 -1.81
N ILE A 72 -7.23 -1.15 -2.03
CA ILE A 72 -7.76 0.07 -2.64
C ILE A 72 -7.74 -0.11 -4.17
N SER A 73 -8.92 0.00 -4.78
CA SER A 73 -9.11 -0.13 -6.23
C SER A 73 -8.26 0.90 -6.99
N SER A 74 -7.51 0.47 -8.02
CA SER A 74 -6.76 1.39 -8.88
C SER A 74 -7.67 2.14 -9.85
N SER A 75 -7.35 3.39 -10.15
CA SER A 75 -8.02 4.23 -11.14
C SER A 75 -7.63 3.84 -12.58
N GLU A 76 -7.90 2.59 -12.97
CA GLU A 76 -7.64 2.07 -14.32
C GLU A 76 -8.84 2.35 -15.25
N VAL A 77 -9.10 3.62 -15.54
CA VAL A 77 -10.18 4.01 -16.46
C VAL A 77 -9.95 3.33 -17.81
N GLY A 78 -10.92 2.53 -18.27
CA GLY A 78 -10.86 1.80 -19.55
C GLY A 78 -10.11 0.46 -19.53
N GLN A 79 -9.50 0.05 -18.41
CA GLN A 79 -8.90 -1.30 -18.27
C GLN A 79 -9.58 -2.17 -17.21
N ARG A 80 -10.60 -1.65 -16.53
CA ARG A 80 -11.46 -2.47 -15.69
C ARG A 80 -12.34 -3.33 -16.59
N LEU A 81 -12.50 -4.60 -16.22
CA LEU A 81 -13.43 -5.51 -16.89
C LEU A 81 -14.85 -4.90 -16.86
N PRO A 82 -15.66 -5.09 -17.91
CA PRO A 82 -17.04 -4.64 -17.95
C PRO A 82 -17.90 -5.23 -16.83
#